data_AF-A0A1F2RMV9-F1
#
_entry.id   AF-A0A1F2RMV9-F1
#
_cell.length_a   1.000
_cell.length_b   1.000
_cell.length_c   1.000
_cell.angle_alpha   90.00
_cell.angle_beta   90.00
_cell.angle_gamma   90.00
#
_symmetry.space_group_name_H-M   'P 1'
#
loop_
_entity.id
_entity.type
_entity.pdbx_description
1 polymer ?
#
loop_
_entity_poly.entity_id
_entity_poly.type
_entity_poly.pdbx_seq_one_letter_code
_entity_poly.pdbx_strand_id
1 'polypeptide(L)'
;MTIRTADGLDAVLDEDHWRTHITNRHPQMLPYQDLVIETLKNPEGVYRGRRDRNTRIYTRSYSKILVGERLIEKTNLRIFVREENGFVATAYFAVAELRGLGERIWPS
;
A
#
# COMPACT_ATOMS: atom_id res chain seq x y z
N MET A 1 13.17 -6.67 2.16
CA MET A 1 13.52 -5.69 3.20
C MET A 1 12.44 -5.64 4.27
N THR A 2 12.81 -5.34 5.53
CA THR A 2 11.85 -5.18 6.65
C THR A 2 11.71 -3.71 7.03
N ILE A 3 10.48 -3.25 7.25
CA ILE A 3 10.09 -1.86 7.47
C ILE A 3 9.20 -1.79 8.71
N ARG A 4 9.62 -1.04 9.73
CA ARG A 4 8.76 -0.74 10.88
C ARG A 4 7.66 0.23 10.45
N THR A 5 6.40 -0.14 10.62
CA THR A 5 5.23 0.68 10.26
C THR A 5 4.82 1.62 11.40
N ALA A 6 4.01 2.62 11.08
CA ALA A 6 3.52 3.60 12.07
C ALA A 6 2.69 3.00 13.22
N ASP A 7 1.99 1.88 12.97
CA ASP A 7 1.19 1.15 13.95
C ASP A 7 1.97 0.01 14.63
N GLY A 8 3.30 -0.04 14.43
CA GLY A 8 4.20 -0.97 15.14
C GLY A 8 4.26 -2.39 14.57
N LEU A 9 3.79 -2.63 13.35
CA LEU A 9 4.01 -3.88 12.62
C LEU A 9 5.37 -3.85 11.91
N ASP A 10 6.01 -5.01 11.75
CA ASP A 10 7.19 -5.14 10.90
C ASP A 10 6.75 -5.65 9.51
N ALA A 11 6.65 -4.75 8.54
CA ALA A 11 6.27 -5.07 7.18
C ALA A 11 7.46 -5.58 6.36
N VAL A 12 7.28 -6.70 5.65
CA VAL A 12 8.29 -7.34 4.80
C VAL A 12 7.95 -7.06 3.33
N LEU A 13 8.74 -6.19 2.71
CA LEU A 13 8.70 -5.92 1.28
C LEU A 13 9.75 -6.79 0.59
N ASP A 14 9.32 -7.90 0.03
CA ASP A 14 10.17 -8.85 -0.68
C ASP A 14 10.49 -8.38 -2.11
N GLU A 15 11.75 -8.47 -2.53
CA GLU A 15 12.19 -7.97 -3.85
C GLU A 15 11.70 -8.85 -5.00
N ASP A 16 11.68 -10.17 -4.81
CA ASP A 16 11.20 -11.10 -5.84
C ASP A 16 9.70 -10.95 -6.02
N HIS A 17 8.92 -10.84 -4.95
CA HIS A 17 7.49 -10.57 -5.00
C HIS A 17 7.18 -9.19 -5.61
N TRP A 18 8.01 -8.18 -5.33
CA TRP A 18 7.89 -6.87 -5.97
C TRP A 18 8.00 -6.98 -7.50
N ARG A 19 9.02 -7.67 -8.00
CA ARG A 19 9.29 -7.85 -9.44
C ARG A 19 8.30 -8.79 -10.14
N THR A 20 7.94 -9.88 -9.49
CA THR A 20 7.16 -10.96 -10.12
C THR A 20 5.65 -10.82 -9.94
N HIS A 21 5.19 -10.15 -8.87
CA HIS A 21 3.78 -10.00 -8.57
C HIS A 21 3.31 -8.55 -8.62
N ILE A 22 3.86 -7.68 -7.77
CA ILE A 22 3.33 -6.31 -7.60
C ILE A 22 3.45 -5.53 -8.91
N THR A 23 4.65 -5.48 -9.48
CA THR A 23 4.90 -4.75 -10.73
C THR A 23 4.39 -5.49 -11.97
N ASN A 24 4.22 -6.81 -11.91
CA ASN A 24 3.56 -7.56 -12.99
C ASN A 24 2.06 -7.26 -13.07
N ARG A 25 1.37 -7.18 -11.92
CA ARG A 25 -0.07 -6.87 -11.83
C ARG A 25 -0.36 -5.37 -11.89
N HIS A 26 0.59 -4.55 -11.45
CA HIS A 26 0.50 -3.10 -11.42
C HIS A 26 1.79 -2.49 -12.00
N PRO A 27 1.98 -2.52 -13.34
CA PRO A 27 3.20 -2.02 -13.98
C PRO A 27 3.55 -0.57 -13.63
N GLN A 28 2.54 0.25 -13.38
CA GLN A 28 2.72 1.64 -12.96
C GLN A 28 3.47 1.78 -11.62
N MET A 29 3.58 0.72 -10.82
CA MET A 29 4.27 0.77 -9.52
C MET A 29 5.80 0.68 -9.65
N LEU A 30 6.34 0.28 -10.80
CA LEU A 30 7.79 0.13 -11.02
C LEU A 30 8.64 1.26 -10.44
N PRO A 31 8.35 2.55 -10.69
CA PRO A 31 9.17 3.66 -10.18
C PRO A 31 8.80 4.11 -8.75
N TYR A 32 7.84 3.47 -8.09
CA TYR A 32 7.25 3.97 -6.84
C TYR A 32 7.45 3.06 -5.63
N GLN A 33 8.51 2.24 -5.64
CA GLN A 33 8.86 1.42 -4.48
C GLN A 33 9.13 2.28 -3.23
N ASP A 34 9.79 3.42 -3.40
CA ASP A 34 10.08 4.34 -2.29
C ASP A 34 8.80 4.90 -1.65
N LEU A 35 7.75 5.17 -2.44
CA LEU A 35 6.47 5.64 -1.90
C LEU A 35 5.76 4.56 -1.08
N VAL A 36 5.96 3.28 -1.42
CA VAL A 36 5.47 2.15 -0.62
C VAL A 36 6.15 2.15 0.75
N ILE A 37 7.47 2.28 0.79
CA ILE A 37 8.24 2.37 2.03
C ILE A 37 7.82 3.59 2.85
N GLU A 38 7.68 4.75 2.20
CA GLU A 38 7.26 6.00 2.85
C GLU A 38 5.86 5.89 3.45
N THR A 39 4.91 5.29 2.73
CA THR A 39 3.52 5.11 3.19
C THR A 39 3.42 4.12 4.34
N LEU A 40 4.23 3.06 4.36
CA LEU A 40 4.28 2.13 5.49
C LEU A 40 4.76 2.83 6.77
N LYS A 41 5.74 3.73 6.65
CA LYS A 41 6.30 4.50 7.77
C LYS A 41 5.40 5.66 8.22
N ASN A 42 4.73 6.32 7.27
CA ASN A 42 3.94 7.52 7.49
C ASN A 42 2.60 7.46 6.74
N PRO A 43 1.68 6.54 7.09
CA PRO A 43 0.37 6.46 6.46
C PRO A 43 -0.52 7.63 6.93
N GLU A 44 -1.56 7.95 6.15
CA GLU A 44 -2.67 8.82 6.60
C GLU A 44 -3.74 8.01 7.36
N GLY A 45 -3.80 6.70 7.10
CA GLY A 45 -4.64 5.78 7.84
C GLY A 45 -4.23 4.34 7.63
N VAL A 46 -4.50 3.53 8.66
CA VAL A 46 -4.41 2.07 8.57
C VAL A 46 -5.78 1.49 8.82
N TYR A 47 -6.17 0.54 7.98
CA TYR A 47 -7.48 -0.09 8.01
C TYR A 47 -7.32 -1.60 8.07
N ARG A 48 -8.22 -2.28 8.78
CA ARG A 48 -8.37 -3.72 8.68
C ARG A 48 -9.31 -4.05 7.52
N GLY A 49 -8.86 -4.92 6.63
CA GLY A 49 -9.55 -5.27 5.40
C GLY A 49 -10.97 -5.76 5.63
N ARG A 50 -11.95 -5.20 4.89
CA ARG A 50 -13.35 -5.65 4.98
C ARG A 50 -13.55 -7.12 4.59
N ARG A 51 -12.84 -7.59 3.56
CA ARG A 51 -12.96 -8.96 3.03
C ARG A 51 -12.06 -9.95 3.76
N ASP A 52 -10.92 -9.46 4.24
CA ASP A 52 -9.90 -10.25 4.90
C ASP A 52 -9.42 -9.48 6.12
N ARG A 53 -9.83 -9.97 7.30
CA ARG A 53 -9.53 -9.34 8.59
C ARG A 53 -8.06 -9.54 9.01
N ASN A 54 -7.32 -10.44 8.37
CA ASN A 54 -5.90 -10.63 8.61
C ASN A 54 -5.04 -9.73 7.71
N THR A 55 -5.65 -8.74 7.05
CA THR A 55 -4.95 -7.80 6.18
C THR A 55 -5.10 -6.38 6.69
N ARG A 56 -3.96 -5.72 6.92
CA ARG A 56 -3.90 -4.27 7.09
C ARG A 56 -3.75 -3.59 5.75
N ILE A 57 -4.43 -2.46 5.61
CA ILE A 57 -4.37 -1.62 4.42
C ILE A 57 -3.85 -0.26 4.86
N TYR A 58 -2.59 0.02 4.52
CA TYR A 58 -1.95 1.31 4.71
C TYR A 58 -2.32 2.18 3.52
N THR A 59 -2.75 3.41 3.79
CA THR A 59 -3.13 4.34 2.73
C THR A 59 -2.51 5.71 2.95
N ARG A 60 -2.10 6.34 1.85
CA ARG A 60 -1.68 7.74 1.81
C ARG A 60 -2.03 8.38 0.47
N SER A 61 -2.51 9.61 0.53
CA SER A 61 -2.76 10.44 -0.65
C SER A 61 -1.46 10.97 -1.22
N TYR A 62 -1.31 10.86 -2.55
CA TYR A 62 -0.24 11.47 -3.31
C TYR A 62 -0.82 12.32 -4.43
N SER A 63 -0.10 13.38 -4.77
CA SER A 63 -0.43 14.28 -5.87
C SER A 63 0.58 14.14 -7.00
N LYS A 64 0.17 14.47 -8.22
CA LYS A 64 1.04 14.49 -9.42
C LYS A 64 1.76 13.15 -9.67
N ILE A 65 1.00 12.05 -9.58
CA ILE A 65 1.52 10.71 -9.87
C ILE A 65 1.38 10.41 -11.36
N LEU A 66 2.43 9.91 -11.98
CA LEU A 66 2.41 9.49 -13.39
C LEU A 66 1.99 8.02 -13.45
N VAL A 67 0.83 7.74 -14.05
CA VAL A 67 0.34 6.38 -14.29
C VAL A 67 0.36 6.13 -15.79
N GLY A 68 1.38 5.40 -16.25
CA GLY A 68 1.68 5.29 -17.68
C GLY A 68 2.09 6.65 -18.23
N GLU A 69 1.31 7.21 -19.16
CA GLU A 69 1.54 8.54 -19.74
C GLU A 69 0.65 9.63 -19.11
N ARG A 70 -0.21 9.25 -18.16
CA ARG A 70 -1.22 10.16 -17.60
C ARG A 70 -0.79 10.68 -16.24
N LEU A 71 -0.75 12.02 -16.11
CA LEU A 71 -0.61 12.67 -14.81
C LEU A 71 -1.93 12.60 -14.04
N ILE A 72 -1.89 12.05 -12.84
CA ILE A 72 -3.01 11.96 -11.92
C ILE A 72 -2.78 13.01 -10.83
N GLU A 73 -3.64 14.03 -10.80
CA GLU A 73 -3.53 15.15 -9.86
C GLU A 73 -3.60 14.71 -8.40
N LYS A 74 -4.43 13.71 -8.09
CA LYS A 74 -4.56 13.13 -6.75
C LYS A 74 -4.97 11.66 -6.82
N THR A 75 -4.28 10.81 -6.07
CA THR A 75 -4.61 9.38 -5.93
C THR A 75 -4.19 8.87 -4.55
N ASN A 76 -4.73 7.72 -4.13
CA ASN A 76 -4.35 7.06 -2.88
C ASN A 76 -3.47 5.86 -3.19
N LEU A 77 -2.25 5.81 -2.66
CA LEU A 77 -1.47 4.58 -2.63
C LEU A 77 -2.03 3.69 -1.53
N ARG A 78 -2.39 2.44 -1.86
CA ARG A 78 -2.87 1.43 -0.93
C ARG A 78 -1.90 0.27 -0.88
N ILE A 79 -1.52 -0.16 0.32
CA ILE A 79 -0.57 -1.24 0.56
C ILE A 79 -1.21 -2.26 1.47
N PHE A 80 -1.27 -3.51 1.02
CA PHE A 80 -1.94 -4.61 1.70
C PHE A 80 -0.88 -5.47 2.37
N VAL A 81 -0.94 -5.56 3.69
CA VAL A 81 0.03 -6.26 4.52
C VAL A 81 -0.67 -7.35 5.31
N ARG A 82 -0.16 -8.58 5.24
CA ARG A 82 -0.67 -9.71 6.05
C ARG A 82 -0.23 -9.53 7.50
N GLU A 83 -1.17 -9.54 8.43
CA GLU A 83 -0.87 -9.34 9.86
C GLU A 83 -0.04 -10.49 10.45
N GLU A 84 -0.23 -11.70 9.94
CA GLU A 84 0.42 -12.92 10.49
C GLU A 84 1.94 -12.93 10.36
N ASN A 85 2.50 -12.27 9.34
CA ASN A 85 3.93 -12.31 9.02
C ASN A 85 4.48 -10.98 8.47
N GLY A 86 3.67 -9.93 8.42
CA GLY A 86 4.06 -8.63 7.88
C GLY A 86 4.24 -8.61 6.37
N PHE A 87 3.92 -9.67 5.63
CA PHE A 87 4.19 -9.74 4.20
C PHE A 87 3.37 -8.71 3.41
N VAL A 88 4.06 -7.90 2.60
CA VAL A 88 3.42 -6.95 1.67
C VAL A 88 2.86 -7.74 0.47
N ALA A 89 1.57 -8.05 0.53
CA ALA A 89 0.89 -8.86 -0.48
C ALA A 89 0.69 -8.12 -1.80
N THR A 90 0.32 -6.84 -1.77
CA THR A 90 0.21 -6.00 -2.97
C THR A 90 0.23 -4.51 -2.62
N ALA A 91 0.56 -3.67 -3.61
CA ALA A 91 0.48 -2.22 -3.52
C ALA A 91 0.02 -1.63 -4.86
N TYR A 92 -0.85 -0.64 -4.83
CA TYR A 92 -1.29 0.07 -6.04
C TYR A 92 -1.92 1.44 -5.74
N PHE A 93 -1.87 2.33 -6.73
CA PHE A 93 -2.64 3.57 -6.74
C PHE A 93 -4.12 3.30 -7.04
N ALA A 94 -4.99 3.65 -6.09
CA ALA A 94 -6.42 3.51 -6.24
C ALA A 94 -6.98 4.61 -7.14
N VAL A 95 -7.56 4.20 -8.26
CA VAL A 95 -8.16 5.09 -9.27
C VAL A 95 -9.61 5.46 -8.97
N ALA A 96 -10.22 4.86 -7.93
CA ALA A 96 -11.56 5.19 -7.47
C ALA A 96 -11.74 4.92 -5.97
N GLU A 97 -12.62 5.69 -5.33
CA GLU A 97 -13.05 5.48 -3.93
C GLU A 97 -13.91 4.23 -3.72
N LEU A 98 -14.28 3.53 -4.81
CA LEU A 98 -15.30 2.48 -4.92
C LEU A 98 -15.15 1.25 -4.01
N ARG A 99 -14.10 1.14 -3.19
CA ARG A 99 -13.94 0.04 -2.23
C ARG A 99 -13.63 0.58 -0.84
N GLY A 100 -14.60 0.48 0.06
CA GLY A 100 -14.42 0.71 1.49
C GLY A 100 -13.31 -0.20 2.03
N LEU A 101 -12.36 0.41 2.72
CA LEU A 101 -11.15 -0.24 3.24
C LEU A 101 -11.48 -1.22 4.38
N GLY A 102 -12.57 -0.96 5.11
CA GLY A 102 -12.98 -1.70 6.29
C GLY A 102 -12.91 -0.80 7.52
N GLU A 103 -12.59 -1.39 8.67
CA GLU A 103 -12.46 -0.68 9.95
C GLU A 103 -11.15 0.12 9.98
N ARG A 104 -11.19 1.40 10.35
CA ARG A 104 -9.96 2.17 10.62
C ARG A 104 -9.40 1.75 11.97
N ILE A 105 -8.13 1.38 12.00
CA ILE A 105 -7.43 0.92 13.22
C ILE A 105 -6.30 1.87 13.64
N TRP A 106 -5.96 2.86 12.80
CA TRP A 106 -4.97 3.89 13.10
C TRP A 106 -5.20 5.17 12.25
N PRO A 107 -4.93 6.38 12.78
CA PRO A 107 -4.65 6.68 14.18
C PRO A 107 -5.89 6.46 15.04
N SER A 108 -5.68 6.04 16.30
CA SER A 108 -6.71 5.87 17.33
C SER A 108 -6.96 7.16 18.10
#